data_AF-A0A9C7PR08-F1
#
_entry.id   AF-A0A9C7PR08-F1
#
_cell.length_a   1.000
_cell.length_b   1.000
_cell.length_c   1.000
_cell.angle_alpha   90.00
_cell.angle_beta   90.00
_cell.angle_gamma   90.00
#
_symmetry.space_group_name_H-M   'P 1'
#
loop_
_entity.id
_entity.type
_entity.pdbx_description
1 polymer ?
#
loop_
_entity_poly.entity_id
_entity_poly.type
_entity_poly.pdbx_seq_one_letter_code
_entity_poly.pdbx_strand_id
1 'polypeptide(L)'
;MGGDGGSLNNTRLELVQVRKDILGKRRKTSDEAPGDAKEANYRTCAISREPLKPPVVACKLGYLFNKEALIRFLLERKAKTKQEDFCTSTDAFQHIKSLKDVVDCSRSLRGDPETGFRLVCPITLQDASSKRRFYVLWKCGCIVSENALRGTGFLNVENCTKSCPVCFSTGLTEADVVLLNPSAEEREKKRKMMVSTTTKKLQSKLSNSGNVISQNRARTNTTSEKDSSQNILSSIFVNNKTRKPEELFTGAVR
;
A
#
# COMPACT_ATOMS: atom_id res chain seq x y z
N MET A 1 80.81 -5.14 -12.25
CA MET A 1 79.91 -4.02 -12.60
C MET A 1 78.58 -4.67 -13.00
N GLY A 2 77.66 -4.84 -12.06
CA GLY A 2 76.48 -3.95 -11.87
C GLY A 2 75.45 -4.27 -12.97
N GLY A 3 74.35 -5.00 -12.76
CA GLY A 3 73.37 -4.86 -11.68
C GLY A 3 72.18 -4.06 -12.22
N ASP A 4 71.09 -4.75 -12.60
CA ASP A 4 69.68 -4.31 -12.67
C ASP A 4 68.93 -5.26 -13.63
N GLY A 5 67.88 -5.99 -13.25
CA GLY A 5 66.83 -5.61 -12.32
C GLY A 5 65.48 -5.40 -13.04
N GLY A 6 65.20 -6.12 -14.14
CA GLY A 6 63.93 -6.04 -14.86
C GLY A 6 62.89 -7.02 -14.30
N SER A 7 62.26 -6.61 -13.20
CA SER A 7 61.22 -7.32 -12.46
C SER A 7 60.06 -7.85 -13.32
N LEU A 8 60.06 -9.14 -13.66
CA LEU A 8 58.91 -9.85 -14.24
C LEU A 8 57.92 -10.31 -13.16
N ASN A 9 57.34 -9.39 -12.39
CA ASN A 9 56.35 -9.75 -11.37
C ASN A 9 55.32 -8.63 -11.07
N ASN A 10 54.51 -8.22 -12.04
CA ASN A 10 53.21 -7.61 -11.68
C ASN A 10 52.06 -7.72 -12.69
N THR A 11 52.25 -8.29 -13.89
CA THR A 11 51.19 -8.31 -14.92
C THR A 11 50.13 -9.39 -14.70
N ARG A 12 50.38 -10.39 -13.84
CA ARG A 12 49.38 -11.44 -13.52
C ARG A 12 48.40 -11.00 -12.44
N LEU A 13 48.82 -10.18 -11.48
CA LEU A 13 47.94 -9.66 -10.44
C LEU A 13 47.06 -8.52 -10.99
N GLU A 14 47.61 -7.64 -11.83
CA GLU A 14 46.83 -6.59 -12.50
C GLU A 14 45.76 -7.18 -13.44
N LEU A 15 46.06 -8.22 -14.22
CA LEU A 15 45.03 -8.88 -15.05
C LEU A 15 43.92 -9.56 -14.24
N VAL A 16 44.23 -10.05 -13.03
CA VAL A 16 43.24 -10.65 -12.12
C VAL A 16 42.39 -9.58 -11.43
N GLN A 17 42.96 -8.40 -11.14
CA GLN A 17 42.22 -7.24 -10.66
C GLN A 17 41.28 -6.68 -11.74
N VAL A 18 41.75 -6.49 -12.98
CA VAL A 18 40.92 -6.01 -14.09
C VAL A 18 39.75 -6.97 -14.38
N ARG A 19 39.95 -8.28 -14.27
CA ARG A 19 38.84 -9.26 -14.39
C ARG A 19 37.86 -9.20 -13.21
N LYS A 20 38.32 -8.94 -11.98
CA LYS A 20 37.42 -8.69 -10.83
C LYS A 20 36.65 -7.39 -10.97
N ASP A 21 37.21 -6.37 -11.61
CA ASP A 21 36.52 -5.09 -11.82
C ASP A 21 35.48 -5.16 -12.95
N ILE A 22 35.74 -5.96 -13.99
CA ILE A 22 34.80 -6.19 -15.10
C ILE A 22 33.72 -7.24 -14.72
N LEU A 23 34.08 -8.33 -14.03
CA LEU A 23 33.11 -9.35 -13.58
C LEU A 23 32.44 -9.01 -12.23
N GLY A 24 33.04 -8.18 -11.40
CA GLY A 24 32.45 -7.64 -10.16
C GLY A 24 31.47 -6.49 -10.42
N LYS A 25 31.50 -5.89 -11.62
CA LYS A 25 30.43 -5.04 -12.16
C LYS A 25 29.25 -5.84 -12.72
N ARG A 26 29.21 -7.17 -12.57
CA ARG A 26 27.92 -7.88 -12.52
C ARG A 26 27.23 -7.51 -11.21
N ARG A 27 26.55 -6.35 -11.26
CA ARG A 27 25.45 -5.92 -10.40
C ARG A 27 25.38 -6.66 -9.06
N LYS A 28 26.30 -6.34 -8.14
CA LYS A 28 25.88 -6.26 -6.75
C LYS A 28 24.76 -5.21 -6.76
N THR A 29 23.52 -5.67 -6.69
CA THR A 29 22.36 -4.89 -6.25
C THR A 29 22.58 -4.58 -4.76
N SER A 30 23.62 -3.82 -4.46
CA SER A 30 23.92 -3.32 -3.13
C SER A 30 23.51 -1.86 -3.11
N ASP A 31 22.47 -1.59 -2.35
CA ASP A 31 22.09 -0.27 -1.88
C ASP A 31 21.68 0.71 -2.98
N GLU A 32 20.51 0.46 -3.59
CA GLU A 32 19.73 1.55 -4.18
C GLU A 32 19.60 2.62 -3.09
N ALA A 33 20.14 3.81 -3.33
CA ALA A 33 20.00 4.92 -2.40
C ALA A 33 18.50 5.08 -2.06
N PRO A 34 18.13 5.34 -0.80
CA PRO A 34 16.73 5.35 -0.38
C PRO A 34 15.85 6.37 -1.13
N GLY A 35 16.46 7.28 -1.91
CA GLY A 35 15.78 8.19 -2.84
C GLY A 35 15.30 7.52 -4.14
N ASP A 36 16.08 6.61 -4.72
CA ASP A 36 15.78 6.03 -6.05
C ASP A 36 14.60 5.07 -5.98
N ALA A 37 14.54 4.25 -4.92
CA ALA A 37 13.41 3.37 -4.66
C ALA A 37 12.09 4.14 -4.45
N LYS A 38 12.15 5.34 -3.86
CA LYS A 38 10.97 6.19 -3.68
C LYS A 38 10.53 6.82 -5.00
N GLU A 39 11.48 7.23 -5.84
CA GLU A 39 11.20 7.77 -7.17
C GLU A 39 10.55 6.71 -8.07
N ALA A 40 11.06 5.48 -8.03
CA ALA A 40 10.53 4.35 -8.79
C ALA A 40 9.04 4.07 -8.49
N ASN A 41 8.59 4.29 -7.24
CA ASN A 41 7.21 4.07 -6.84
C ASN A 41 6.20 5.00 -7.56
N TYR A 42 6.64 6.15 -8.09
CA TYR A 42 5.76 7.07 -8.84
C TYR A 42 5.58 6.66 -10.31
N ARG A 43 6.44 5.76 -10.81
CA ARG A 43 6.46 5.32 -12.21
C ARG A 43 6.13 3.85 -12.40
N THR A 44 6.05 3.08 -11.31
CA THR A 44 5.83 1.63 -11.33
C THR A 44 4.54 1.23 -10.62
N CYS A 45 3.93 0.16 -11.10
CA CYS A 45 2.77 -0.48 -10.48
C CYS A 45 3.20 -1.22 -9.21
N ALA A 46 2.50 -1.03 -8.10
CA ALA A 46 2.86 -1.68 -6.84
C ALA A 46 2.61 -3.20 -6.81
N ILE A 47 1.75 -3.72 -7.69
CA ILE A 47 1.48 -5.17 -7.82
C ILE A 47 2.41 -5.81 -8.85
N SER A 48 2.38 -5.34 -10.10
CA SER A 48 3.13 -5.98 -11.21
C SER A 48 4.59 -5.53 -11.31
N ARG A 49 4.99 -4.44 -10.62
CA ARG A 49 6.31 -3.79 -10.75
C ARG A 49 6.66 -3.30 -12.16
N GLU A 50 5.70 -3.34 -13.07
CA GLU A 50 5.81 -2.80 -14.42
C GLU A 50 5.64 -1.27 -14.43
N PRO A 51 6.10 -0.58 -15.49
CA PRO A 51 5.81 0.84 -15.66
C PRO A 51 4.30 1.11 -15.68
N LEU A 52 3.90 2.27 -15.18
CA LEU A 52 2.50 2.67 -15.16
C LEU A 52 1.97 2.85 -16.59
N LYS A 53 0.79 2.28 -16.86
CA LYS A 53 0.08 2.37 -18.14
C LYS A 53 -1.36 2.81 -17.90
N PRO A 54 -1.94 3.68 -18.76
CA PRO A 54 -3.34 4.03 -18.65
C PRO A 54 -4.22 2.79 -18.92
N PRO A 55 -5.31 2.60 -18.16
CA PRO A 55 -5.78 3.41 -17.04
C PRO A 55 -5.03 3.10 -15.72
N VAL A 56 -4.60 4.16 -15.03
CA VAL A 56 -3.92 4.10 -13.72
C VAL A 56 -4.92 4.35 -12.60
N VAL A 57 -4.82 3.58 -11.52
CA VAL A 57 -5.68 3.69 -10.34
C VAL A 57 -4.86 3.89 -9.06
N ALA A 58 -5.42 4.60 -8.09
CA ALA A 58 -4.82 4.80 -6.78
C ALA A 58 -5.70 4.24 -5.65
N CYS A 59 -5.07 3.85 -4.54
CA CYS A 59 -5.78 3.39 -3.35
C CYS A 59 -5.64 4.38 -2.17
N LYS A 60 -6.48 4.24 -1.14
CA LYS A 60 -6.49 5.03 0.11
C LYS A 60 -5.18 5.01 0.89
N LEU A 61 -4.35 3.98 0.72
CA LEU A 61 -3.00 3.93 1.30
C LEU A 61 -1.94 4.67 0.47
N GLY A 62 -2.31 5.20 -0.70
CA GLY A 62 -1.44 5.98 -1.57
C GLY A 62 -0.64 5.16 -2.59
N TYR A 63 -0.95 3.87 -2.78
CA TYR A 63 -0.34 3.05 -3.83
C TYR A 63 -0.96 3.35 -5.20
N LEU A 64 -0.14 3.20 -6.24
CA LEU A 64 -0.51 3.30 -7.65
C LEU A 64 -0.50 1.93 -8.30
N PHE A 65 -1.49 1.66 -9.14
CA PHE A 65 -1.64 0.39 -9.85
C PHE A 65 -2.05 0.61 -11.30
N ASN A 66 -1.63 -0.31 -12.15
CA ASN A 66 -2.25 -0.49 -13.47
C ASN A 66 -3.59 -1.21 -13.25
N LYS A 67 -4.68 -0.68 -13.83
CA LYS A 67 -6.03 -1.25 -13.63
C LYS A 67 -6.09 -2.72 -14.06
N GLU A 68 -5.42 -3.07 -15.15
CA GLU A 68 -5.32 -4.45 -15.63
C GLU A 68 -4.66 -5.38 -14.60
N ALA A 69 -3.50 -4.99 -14.08
CA ALA A 69 -2.76 -5.77 -13.09
C ALA A 69 -3.58 -5.94 -11.80
N LEU A 70 -4.29 -4.90 -11.38
CA LEU A 70 -5.17 -4.96 -10.21
C LEU A 70 -6.35 -5.93 -10.44
N ILE A 71 -6.97 -5.90 -11.62
CA ILE A 71 -8.08 -6.81 -11.94
C ILE A 71 -7.60 -8.26 -11.95
N ARG A 72 -6.47 -8.56 -12.61
CA ARG A 72 -5.86 -9.90 -12.61
C ARG A 72 -5.59 -10.38 -11.18
N PHE A 73 -4.99 -9.53 -10.34
CA PHE A 73 -4.74 -9.82 -8.93
C PHE A 73 -6.01 -10.12 -8.13
N LEU A 74 -7.07 -9.33 -8.31
CA LEU A 74 -8.35 -9.55 -7.62
C LEU A 74 -9.04 -10.85 -8.06
N LEU A 75 -8.93 -11.23 -9.33
CA LEU A 75 -9.47 -12.48 -9.86
C LEU A 75 -8.71 -13.70 -9.31
N GLU A 76 -7.38 -13.67 -9.35
CA GLU A 76 -6.55 -14.73 -8.78
C GLU A 76 -6.81 -14.92 -7.29
N ARG A 77 -6.95 -13.82 -6.55
CA ARG A 77 -7.29 -13.86 -5.13
C ARG A 77 -8.64 -14.54 -4.88
N LYS A 78 -9.66 -14.21 -5.67
CA LYS A 78 -10.99 -14.83 -5.56
C LYS A 78 -10.98 -16.32 -5.93
N ALA A 79 -10.19 -16.71 -6.93
CA ALA A 79 -10.02 -18.12 -7.30
C ALA A 79 -9.34 -18.91 -6.18
N LYS A 80 -8.27 -18.36 -5.61
CA LYS A 80 -7.48 -19.00 -4.54
C LYS A 80 -8.21 -19.07 -3.20
N THR A 81 -9.12 -18.13 -2.88
CA THR A 81 -9.89 -18.18 -1.62
C THR A 81 -10.83 -19.40 -1.51
N LYS A 82 -11.08 -20.12 -2.62
CA LYS A 82 -11.85 -21.37 -2.62
C LYS A 82 -11.02 -22.62 -2.33
N GLN A 83 -9.68 -22.52 -2.43
CA GLN A 83 -8.75 -23.56 -2.01
C GLN A 83 -8.16 -23.10 -0.68
N GLU A 84 -8.38 -23.91 0.35
CA GLU A 84 -7.94 -23.66 1.72
C GLU A 84 -6.49 -23.15 1.82
N ASP A 85 -6.30 -22.14 2.67
CA ASP A 85 -5.02 -21.63 3.14
C ASP A 85 -4.13 -20.82 2.17
N PHE A 86 -4.52 -19.57 1.93
CA PHE A 86 -3.53 -18.54 1.54
C PHE A 86 -3.26 -17.55 2.68
N CYS A 87 -2.47 -18.00 3.64
CA CYS A 87 -1.57 -17.18 4.43
C CYS A 87 -0.18 -17.34 3.78
N THR A 88 0.47 -16.26 3.32
CA THR A 88 1.94 -16.05 3.48
C THR A 88 2.53 -14.95 2.58
N SER A 89 1.91 -14.46 1.50
CA SER A 89 2.53 -13.33 0.76
C SER A 89 1.55 -12.26 0.28
N THR A 90 1.80 -11.03 0.76
CA THR A 90 1.14 -9.73 0.45
C THR A 90 0.02 -9.24 1.38
N ASP A 91 0.32 -9.17 2.69
CA ASP A 91 -0.42 -8.38 3.69
C ASP A 91 -0.60 -6.89 3.29
N ALA A 92 0.29 -6.36 2.44
CA ALA A 92 0.29 -4.96 2.05
C ALA A 92 -1.01 -4.48 1.37
N PHE A 93 -1.69 -5.35 0.61
CA PHE A 93 -2.82 -5.00 -0.27
C PHE A 93 -4.18 -5.56 0.16
N GLN A 94 -4.30 -6.16 1.35
CA GLN A 94 -5.54 -6.79 1.84
C GLN A 94 -6.74 -5.83 1.94
N HIS A 95 -6.48 -4.53 2.03
CA HIS A 95 -7.48 -3.47 2.11
C HIS A 95 -8.28 -3.29 0.80
N ILE A 96 -7.78 -3.74 -0.35
CA ILE A 96 -8.48 -3.65 -1.63
C ILE A 96 -9.28 -4.94 -1.85
N LYS A 97 -10.60 -4.86 -1.72
CA LYS A 97 -11.50 -6.01 -1.92
C LYS A 97 -12.22 -5.93 -3.26
N SER A 98 -12.46 -4.71 -3.73
CA SER A 98 -13.22 -4.43 -4.95
C SER A 98 -12.64 -3.23 -5.69
N LEU A 99 -13.08 -3.04 -6.94
CA LEU A 99 -12.74 -1.86 -7.74
C LEU A 99 -13.33 -0.55 -7.17
N LYS A 100 -14.25 -0.62 -6.20
CA LYS A 100 -14.79 0.56 -5.49
C LYS A 100 -13.81 1.11 -4.45
N ASP A 101 -12.83 0.30 -4.05
CA ASP A 101 -11.81 0.66 -3.06
C ASP A 101 -10.60 1.36 -3.71
N VAL A 102 -10.67 1.66 -5.00
CA VAL A 102 -9.67 2.41 -5.78
C VAL A 102 -10.34 3.53 -6.57
N VAL A 103 -9.56 4.54 -6.93
CA VAL A 103 -10.00 5.69 -7.74
C VAL A 103 -9.20 5.74 -9.03
N ASP A 104 -9.86 6.01 -10.16
CA ASP A 104 -9.23 6.17 -11.46
C ASP A 104 -8.50 7.52 -11.53
N CYS A 105 -7.19 7.51 -11.78
CA CYS A 105 -6.33 8.70 -11.81
C CYS A 105 -5.80 9.03 -13.21
N SER A 106 -6.41 8.46 -14.26
CA SER A 106 -5.97 8.59 -15.65
C SER A 106 -5.86 10.04 -16.13
N ARG A 107 -6.66 10.96 -15.57
CA ARG A 107 -6.68 12.37 -15.99
C ARG A 107 -5.39 13.13 -15.70
N SER A 108 -4.60 12.68 -14.73
CA SER A 108 -3.30 13.28 -14.37
C SER A 108 -2.12 12.54 -15.02
N LEU A 109 -2.38 11.52 -15.84
CA LEU A 109 -1.34 10.84 -16.60
C LEU A 109 -1.06 11.62 -17.91
N ARG A 110 0.21 11.76 -18.25
CA ARG A 110 0.69 12.36 -19.50
C ARG A 110 1.80 11.50 -20.09
N GLY A 111 1.99 11.60 -21.40
CA GLY A 111 2.98 10.82 -22.14
C GLY A 111 2.35 9.79 -23.06
N ASP A 112 3.22 9.13 -23.81
CA ASP A 112 2.88 8.22 -24.89
C ASP A 112 3.50 6.84 -24.65
N PRO A 113 3.02 5.77 -25.30
CA PRO A 113 3.61 4.44 -25.17
C PRO A 113 5.11 4.40 -25.49
N GLU A 114 5.58 5.26 -26.40
CA GLU A 114 6.99 5.34 -26.82
C GLU A 114 7.91 5.97 -25.77
N THR A 115 7.45 7.06 -25.12
CA THR A 115 8.25 7.83 -24.13
C THR A 115 7.98 7.43 -22.69
N GLY A 116 6.95 6.61 -22.46
CA GLY A 116 6.48 6.20 -21.15
C GLY A 116 5.58 7.24 -20.49
N PHE A 117 4.68 6.74 -19.66
CA PHE A 117 3.70 7.58 -18.97
C PHE A 117 4.27 8.16 -17.67
N ARG A 118 3.97 9.43 -17.43
CA ARG A 118 4.35 10.19 -16.22
C ARG A 118 3.10 10.82 -15.60
N LEU A 119 3.05 10.81 -14.28
CA LEU A 119 2.01 11.51 -13.54
C LEU A 119 2.42 12.97 -13.42
N VAL A 120 1.55 13.88 -13.86
CA VAL A 120 1.81 15.33 -13.87
C VAL A 120 0.68 16.04 -13.15
N CYS A 121 1.03 16.95 -12.24
CA CYS A 121 0.03 17.81 -11.64
C CYS A 121 -0.47 18.83 -12.68
N PRO A 122 -1.78 18.92 -12.94
CA PRO A 122 -2.32 19.82 -13.97
C PRO A 122 -2.22 21.31 -13.59
N ILE A 123 -1.99 21.64 -12.31
CA ILE A 123 -1.87 23.02 -11.83
C ILE A 123 -0.41 23.48 -11.87
N THR A 124 0.50 22.72 -11.26
CA THR A 124 1.92 23.11 -11.23
C THR A 124 2.72 22.65 -12.45
N LEU A 125 2.13 21.81 -13.31
CA LEU A 125 2.80 21.18 -14.46
C LEU A 125 4.09 20.44 -14.08
N GLN A 126 4.16 19.96 -12.84
CA GLN A 126 5.32 19.25 -12.31
C GLN A 126 5.07 17.75 -12.34
N ASP A 127 6.10 17.02 -12.77
CA ASP A 127 6.13 15.56 -12.70
C ASP A 127 6.12 15.08 -11.24
N ALA A 128 5.36 14.00 -11.01
CA ALA A 128 5.29 13.30 -9.75
C ALA A 128 6.63 12.64 -9.45
N SER A 129 7.22 13.07 -8.34
CA SER A 129 8.56 12.68 -7.91
C SER A 129 8.58 12.56 -6.40
N SER A 130 9.50 11.75 -5.89
CA SER A 130 9.76 11.55 -4.46
C SER A 130 10.15 12.81 -3.70
N LYS A 131 10.66 13.84 -4.39
CA LYS A 131 11.10 15.11 -3.79
C LYS A 131 9.94 15.98 -3.29
N ARG A 132 8.73 15.78 -3.84
CA ARG A 132 7.55 16.60 -3.53
C ARG A 132 6.40 15.68 -3.15
N ARG A 133 5.50 16.18 -2.29
CA ARG A 133 4.30 15.44 -1.91
C ARG A 133 3.20 15.68 -2.93
N PHE A 134 2.56 14.60 -3.34
CA PHE A 134 1.41 14.61 -4.23
C PHE A 134 0.22 13.97 -3.54
N TYR A 135 -0.97 14.48 -3.80
CA TYR A 135 -2.23 14.03 -3.23
C TYR A 135 -3.19 13.62 -4.34
N VAL A 136 -3.96 12.58 -4.09
CA VAL A 136 -5.11 12.17 -4.89
C VAL A 136 -6.38 12.62 -4.18
N LEU A 137 -7.28 13.23 -4.93
CA LEU A 137 -8.60 13.59 -4.44
C LEU A 137 -9.58 12.45 -4.71
N TRP A 138 -10.11 11.82 -3.66
CA TRP A 138 -10.85 10.56 -3.77
C TRP A 138 -12.14 10.65 -4.60
N LYS A 139 -12.82 11.79 -4.56
CA LYS A 139 -14.10 12.00 -5.27
C LYS A 139 -13.94 12.07 -6.79
N CYS A 140 -12.82 12.61 -7.28
CA CYS A 140 -12.63 12.90 -8.70
C CYS A 140 -11.38 12.27 -9.33
N GLY A 141 -10.48 11.69 -8.53
CA GLY A 141 -9.26 11.05 -9.01
C GLY A 141 -8.17 12.00 -9.52
N CYS A 142 -8.31 13.31 -9.30
CA CYS A 142 -7.29 14.27 -9.72
C CYS A 142 -6.06 14.18 -8.79
N ILE A 143 -4.87 14.14 -9.40
CA ILE A 143 -3.59 14.19 -8.69
C ILE A 143 -3.08 15.63 -8.67
N VAL A 144 -2.80 16.13 -7.47
CA VAL A 144 -2.42 17.52 -7.22
C VAL A 144 -1.19 17.56 -6.31
N SER A 145 -0.27 18.49 -6.57
CA SER A 145 0.90 18.69 -5.69
C SER A 145 0.51 19.42 -4.40
N GLU A 146 1.29 19.25 -3.34
CA GLU A 146 1.09 19.97 -2.07
C GLU A 146 1.06 21.50 -2.28
N ASN A 147 1.98 22.00 -3.10
CA ASN A 147 2.10 23.42 -3.41
C ASN A 147 0.84 23.96 -4.09
N ALA A 148 0.23 23.19 -5.01
CA ALA A 148 -1.04 23.57 -5.61
C ALA A 148 -2.17 23.63 -4.59
N LEU A 149 -2.29 22.63 -3.71
CA LEU A 149 -3.34 22.64 -2.68
C LEU A 149 -3.18 23.80 -1.68
N ARG A 150 -1.93 24.14 -1.35
CA ARG A 150 -1.63 25.29 -0.48
C ARG A 150 -1.93 26.62 -1.18
N GLY A 151 -1.54 26.74 -2.45
CA GLY A 151 -1.76 27.94 -3.25
C GLY A 151 -3.24 28.21 -3.55
N THR A 152 -4.05 27.17 -3.72
CA THR A 152 -5.50 27.32 -3.94
C THR A 152 -6.31 27.46 -2.64
N GLY A 153 -5.64 27.58 -1.47
CA GLY A 153 -6.30 27.69 -0.17
C GLY A 153 -7.03 26.43 0.29
N PHE A 154 -6.89 25.31 -0.43
CA PHE A 154 -7.62 24.07 -0.14
C PHE A 154 -7.29 23.53 1.26
N LEU A 155 -6.05 23.71 1.72
CA LEU A 155 -5.60 23.25 3.03
C LEU A 155 -5.85 24.28 4.15
N ASN A 156 -6.04 25.56 3.83
CA ASN A 156 -6.05 26.65 4.81
C ASN A 156 -7.46 27.06 5.26
N VAL A 157 -8.49 26.67 4.52
CA VAL A 157 -9.88 27.00 4.87
C VAL A 157 -10.49 25.84 5.65
N GLU A 158 -10.63 26.05 6.96
CA GLU A 158 -11.36 25.16 7.84
C GLU A 158 -12.87 25.41 7.64
N ASN A 159 -13.65 24.35 7.43
CA ASN A 159 -15.13 24.34 7.38
C ASN A 159 -15.86 24.82 6.11
N CYS A 160 -15.22 24.96 4.95
CA CYS A 160 -15.93 25.12 3.67
C CYS A 160 -16.02 23.81 2.88
N THR A 161 -17.10 23.63 2.11
CA THR A 161 -17.23 22.59 1.09
C THR A 161 -16.13 22.78 0.05
N LYS A 162 -15.05 22.01 0.19
CA LYS A 162 -13.88 22.17 -0.67
C LYS A 162 -14.21 21.62 -2.06
N SER A 163 -13.86 22.36 -3.09
CA SER A 163 -13.97 21.93 -4.49
C SER A 163 -12.62 21.52 -5.02
N CYS A 164 -12.60 20.57 -5.97
CA CYS A 164 -11.36 20.19 -6.64
C CYS A 164 -10.84 21.38 -7.47
N PRO A 165 -9.58 21.82 -7.31
CA PRO A 165 -9.04 22.95 -8.09
C PRO A 165 -8.78 22.63 -9.57
N VAL A 166 -8.97 21.36 -9.99
CA VAL A 166 -8.74 20.90 -11.36
C VAL A 166 -10.05 20.73 -12.13
N CYS A 167 -11.05 20.12 -11.50
CA CYS A 167 -12.31 19.75 -12.15
C CYS A 167 -13.55 20.32 -11.46
N PHE A 168 -13.36 21.15 -10.43
CA PHE A 168 -14.42 21.82 -9.66
C PHE A 168 -15.47 20.88 -9.03
N SER A 169 -15.18 19.58 -8.95
CA SER A 169 -16.01 18.62 -8.22
C SER A 169 -16.19 19.08 -6.77
N THR A 170 -17.43 19.17 -6.32
CA THR A 170 -17.81 19.65 -4.99
C THR A 170 -17.88 18.50 -3.97
N GLY A 171 -18.01 18.84 -2.68
CA GLY A 171 -18.21 17.86 -1.62
C GLY A 171 -16.95 17.10 -1.22
N LEU A 172 -15.79 17.73 -1.36
CA LEU A 172 -14.52 17.14 -0.98
C LEU A 172 -14.23 17.43 0.50
N THR A 173 -13.97 16.37 1.26
CA THR A 173 -13.61 16.47 2.68
C THR A 173 -12.12 16.21 2.87
N GLU A 174 -11.59 16.54 4.05
CA GLU A 174 -10.18 16.28 4.38
C GLU A 174 -9.86 14.78 4.39
N ALA A 175 -10.84 13.95 4.69
CA ALA A 175 -10.73 12.49 4.63
C ALA A 175 -10.61 11.96 3.19
N ASP A 176 -11.06 12.73 2.19
CA ASP A 176 -10.97 12.38 0.77
C ASP A 176 -9.60 12.76 0.15
N VAL A 177 -8.70 13.39 0.92
CA VAL A 177 -7.37 13.79 0.46
C VAL A 177 -6.35 12.70 0.82
N VAL A 178 -5.87 11.98 -0.19
CA VAL A 178 -4.97 10.84 0.00
C VAL A 178 -3.57 11.18 -0.49
N LEU A 179 -2.59 11.22 0.43
CA LEU A 179 -1.16 11.33 0.09
C LEU A 179 -0.71 10.11 -0.73
N LEU A 180 -0.12 10.37 -1.91
CA LEU A 180 0.52 9.36 -2.76
C LEU A 180 1.87 8.94 -2.20
N ASN A 181 2.17 7.64 -2.31
CA ASN A 181 3.41 7.00 -1.87
C ASN A 181 3.96 7.55 -0.53
N PRO A 182 3.21 7.47 0.59
CA PRO A 182 3.70 7.90 1.89
C PRO A 182 4.92 7.08 2.33
N SER A 183 5.59 7.50 3.42
CA SER A 183 6.59 6.63 4.05
C SER A 183 5.97 5.32 4.56
N ALA A 184 6.78 4.28 4.77
CA ALA A 184 6.29 3.00 5.29
C ALA A 184 5.56 3.16 6.63
N GLU A 185 6.09 4.02 7.50
CA GLU A 185 5.49 4.34 8.81
C GLU A 185 4.14 5.05 8.70
N GLU A 186 4.03 6.05 7.82
CA GLU A 186 2.78 6.78 7.57
C GLU A 186 1.71 5.86 6.97
N ARG A 187 2.11 4.95 6.08
CA ARG A 187 1.21 3.93 5.53
C ARG A 187 0.68 3.01 6.61
N GLU A 188 1.54 2.56 7.52
CA GLU A 188 1.12 1.67 8.62
C GLU A 188 0.17 2.38 9.59
N LYS A 189 0.45 3.64 9.94
CA LYS A 189 -0.48 4.46 10.74
C LYS A 189 -1.85 4.58 10.07
N LYS A 190 -1.88 4.85 8.75
CA LYS A 190 -3.14 4.89 7.99
C LYS A 190 -3.85 3.54 7.95
N ARG A 191 -3.11 2.44 7.78
CA ARG A 191 -3.66 1.07 7.81
C ARG A 191 -4.34 0.79 9.15
N LYS A 192 -3.67 1.08 10.27
CA LYS A 192 -4.23 0.93 11.62
C LYS A 192 -5.51 1.76 11.82
N MET A 193 -5.53 3.01 11.33
CA MET A 193 -6.73 3.85 11.40
C MET A 193 -7.90 3.31 10.56
N MET A 194 -7.62 2.74 9.39
CA MET A 194 -8.68 2.12 8.56
C MET A 194 -9.27 0.88 9.23
N VAL A 195 -8.42 0.03 9.83
CA VAL A 195 -8.88 -1.16 10.54
C VAL A 195 -9.73 -0.78 11.75
N SER A 196 -9.26 0.16 12.58
CA SER A 196 -9.99 0.61 13.77
C SER A 196 -11.33 1.29 13.44
N THR A 197 -11.40 2.04 12.33
CA THR A 197 -12.65 2.64 11.86
C THR A 197 -13.64 1.57 11.38
N THR A 198 -13.13 0.51 10.75
CA THR A 198 -13.95 -0.61 10.27
C THR A 198 -14.50 -1.43 11.43
N THR A 199 -13.67 -1.74 12.44
CA THR A 199 -14.11 -2.48 13.64
C THR A 199 -15.14 -1.69 14.45
N LYS A 200 -14.93 -0.38 14.66
CA LYS A 200 -15.90 0.49 15.33
C LYS A 200 -17.25 0.53 14.59
N LYS A 201 -17.24 0.62 13.26
CA LYS A 201 -18.48 0.58 12.44
C LYS A 201 -19.19 -0.77 12.50
N LEU A 202 -18.46 -1.87 12.60
CA LEU A 202 -19.05 -3.19 12.76
C LEU A 202 -19.66 -3.34 14.16
N GLN A 203 -18.94 -2.91 15.20
CA GLN A 203 -19.42 -2.92 16.57
C GLN A 203 -20.67 -2.04 16.76
N SER A 204 -20.71 -0.84 16.17
CA SER A 204 -21.90 0.02 16.25
C SER A 204 -23.12 -0.52 15.49
N LYS A 205 -22.88 -1.28 14.41
CA LYS A 205 -23.95 -2.00 13.70
C LYS A 205 -24.47 -3.18 14.51
N LEU A 206 -23.59 -3.93 15.17
CA LEU A 206 -23.96 -5.03 16.07
C LEU A 206 -24.78 -4.53 17.27
N SER A 207 -24.39 -3.40 17.88
CA SER A 207 -25.13 -2.82 19.01
C SER A 207 -26.50 -2.27 18.59
N ASN A 208 -26.63 -1.67 17.40
CA ASN A 208 -27.94 -1.23 16.89
C ASN A 208 -28.85 -2.41 16.50
N SER A 209 -28.28 -3.51 15.99
CA SER A 209 -29.07 -4.69 15.62
C SER A 209 -29.58 -5.47 16.84
N GLY A 210 -28.90 -5.39 17.99
CA GLY A 210 -29.38 -5.94 19.27
C GLY A 210 -30.64 -5.26 19.79
N ASN A 211 -30.88 -4.00 19.43
CA ASN A 211 -32.05 -3.23 19.86
C ASN A 211 -33.31 -3.49 19.00
N VAL A 212 -33.16 -4.16 17.85
CA VAL A 212 -34.29 -4.59 16.99
C VAL A 212 -34.87 -5.91 17.48
N ILE A 213 -34.06 -6.76 18.11
CA ILE A 213 -34.51 -8.06 18.66
C ILE A 213 -35.32 -7.87 19.96
N SER A 214 -35.07 -6.81 20.73
CA SER A 214 -35.79 -6.50 21.98
C SER A 214 -37.21 -5.93 21.75
N GLN A 215 -37.50 -5.31 20.60
CA GLN A 215 -38.84 -4.77 20.32
C GLN A 215 -39.83 -5.80 19.75
N ASN A 216 -39.34 -6.88 19.12
CA ASN A 216 -40.22 -7.97 18.62
C ASN A 216 -40.60 -8.99 19.70
N ARG A 217 -39.98 -8.97 20.88
CA ARG A 217 -40.31 -9.90 21.98
C ARG A 217 -41.49 -9.44 22.85
N ALA A 218 -42.03 -8.24 22.61
CA ALA A 218 -43.15 -7.68 23.38
C ALA A 218 -44.55 -8.00 22.80
N ARG A 219 -44.67 -8.87 21.76
CA ARG A 219 -45.98 -9.16 21.12
C ARG A 219 -46.38 -10.63 20.99
N THR A 220 -45.78 -11.53 21.75
CA THR A 220 -46.31 -12.90 21.92
C THR A 220 -46.27 -13.27 23.39
N ASN A 221 -47.42 -13.09 24.04
CA ASN A 221 -47.70 -13.65 25.36
C ASN A 221 -47.93 -15.17 25.25
N THR A 222 -47.70 -15.81 26.40
CA THR A 222 -48.18 -17.11 26.87
C THR A 222 -47.41 -18.40 26.52
N THR A 223 -46.98 -19.02 27.64
CA THR A 223 -46.77 -20.44 27.93
C THR A 223 -45.48 -21.17 27.49
N SER A 224 -44.80 -21.63 28.54
CA SER A 224 -44.06 -22.89 28.73
C SER A 224 -42.71 -23.12 28.04
N GLU A 225 -41.73 -23.34 28.91
CA GLU A 225 -40.65 -24.35 28.86
C GLU A 225 -39.31 -24.05 28.15
N LYS A 226 -38.30 -23.95 29.02
CA LYS A 226 -36.94 -24.52 29.02
C LYS A 226 -36.05 -24.47 27.76
N ASP A 227 -34.84 -23.98 28.06
CA ASP A 227 -33.51 -24.43 27.63
C ASP A 227 -32.78 -23.80 26.44
N SER A 228 -31.47 -23.65 26.69
CA SER A 228 -30.33 -23.54 25.76
C SER A 228 -30.09 -22.21 25.05
N SER A 229 -29.35 -21.29 25.71
CA SER A 229 -28.64 -20.18 25.05
C SER A 229 -27.47 -19.66 25.89
N GLN A 230 -26.45 -20.50 26.12
CA GLN A 230 -25.13 -20.05 26.58
C GLN A 230 -24.05 -20.94 25.94
N ASN A 231 -23.77 -20.83 24.64
CA ASN A 231 -22.57 -21.45 24.04
C ASN A 231 -22.29 -21.00 22.59
N ILE A 232 -22.03 -19.71 22.35
CA ILE A 232 -21.46 -19.27 21.04
C ILE A 232 -20.27 -18.30 21.20
N LEU A 233 -19.95 -17.80 22.41
CA LEU A 233 -18.90 -16.79 22.59
C LEU A 233 -17.54 -17.30 23.10
N SER A 234 -17.38 -18.59 23.37
CA SER A 234 -16.13 -19.14 23.93
C SER A 234 -15.18 -19.78 22.92
N SER A 235 -15.60 -20.07 21.69
CA SER A 235 -14.77 -20.83 20.73
C SER A 235 -13.87 -20.00 19.81
N ILE A 236 -13.96 -18.65 19.83
CA ILE A 236 -13.19 -17.78 18.92
C ILE A 236 -12.02 -17.05 19.63
N PHE A 237 -11.96 -17.05 20.97
CA PHE A 237 -11.00 -16.24 21.73
C PHE A 237 -10.19 -17.01 22.79
N VAL A 238 -9.90 -18.29 22.56
CA VAL A 238 -8.85 -18.99 23.31
C VAL A 238 -7.97 -19.76 22.34
N ASN A 239 -7.00 -19.06 21.76
CA ASN A 239 -5.65 -19.58 21.49
C ASN A 239 -4.80 -18.46 20.90
N ASN A 240 -4.18 -17.66 21.79
CA ASN A 240 -2.83 -17.12 21.59
C ASN A 240 -2.42 -16.19 22.75
N LYS A 241 -1.94 -16.84 23.82
CA LYS A 241 -1.05 -16.32 24.88
C LYS A 241 -0.79 -17.57 25.74
N THR A 242 0.38 -18.18 25.84
CA THR A 242 1.73 -17.66 26.00
C THR A 242 2.71 -18.82 25.76
N ARG A 243 3.77 -18.64 24.98
CA ARG A 243 4.98 -19.46 25.13
C ARG A 243 6.15 -18.52 25.35
N LYS A 244 6.69 -18.56 26.57
CA LYS A 244 7.91 -17.84 26.97
C LYS A 244 9.12 -18.50 26.29
N PRO A 245 10.18 -17.75 25.99
CA PRO A 245 11.47 -18.31 25.62
C PRO A 245 12.21 -18.72 26.90
N GLU A 246 12.83 -19.90 26.94
CA GLU A 246 14.16 -20.13 27.54
C GLU A 246 14.56 -21.61 27.42
N GLU A 247 15.80 -21.75 26.92
CA GLU A 247 16.79 -22.82 27.13
C GLU A 247 16.48 -24.28 26.80
N LEU A 248 17.11 -24.78 25.73
CA LEU A 248 17.79 -26.09 25.72
C LEU A 248 18.76 -26.12 24.53
N PHE A 249 19.94 -25.56 24.75
CA PHE A 249 21.12 -25.71 23.90
C PHE A 249 22.14 -26.55 24.68
N THR A 250 22.07 -27.88 24.55
CA THR A 250 23.13 -28.79 25.00
C THR A 250 23.16 -30.05 24.12
N GLY A 251 24.24 -30.18 23.33
CA GLY A 251 24.78 -31.43 22.78
C GLY A 251 23.94 -32.13 21.69
N ALA A 252 24.50 -32.92 20.78
CA ALA A 252 25.86 -33.30 20.48
C ALA A 252 25.84 -34.03 19.11
N VAL A 253 26.90 -33.83 18.33
CA VAL A 253 27.59 -34.83 17.50
C VAL A 253 26.80 -36.08 17.07
N ARG A 254 26.49 -36.17 15.77
CA ARG A 254 26.98 -37.23 14.86
C ARG A 254 26.60 -36.92 13.41
#